data_AF-C3J9T1-F1
#
_entry.id   AF-C3J9T1-F1
#
_cell.length_a   1.000
_cell.length_b   1.000
_cell.length_c   1.000
_cell.angle_alpha   90.00
_cell.angle_beta   90.00
_cell.angle_gamma   90.00
#
_symmetry.space_group_name_H-M   'P 1'
#
loop_
_entity.id
_entity.type
_entity.pdbx_description
1 polymer ?
#
loop_
_entity_poly.entity_id
_entity_poly.type
_entity_poly.pdbx_seq_one_letter_code
_entity_poly.pdbx_strand_id
1 'polypeptide(L)'
;MKKQTVLWMAVLLLATWVAHGQTTYPMSLVVEGQAPAEREVVELSKISKVTFSEGKMLLLAKDNAELPKGGVFPLKEITKCLFSTQYAPTGILSPLVAPGLITWRDTEEALYLEGLDADLLHSVAVYAANGATIASYPRFKAGSPISTVQWAPGVYLILINNQTIKYIKK
;
A
#
# COMPACT_ATOMS: atom_id res chain seq x y z
N MET A 1 -0.65 -22.50 46.08
CA MET A 1 -1.27 -21.42 45.25
C MET A 1 -0.29 -20.41 44.65
N LYS A 2 1.05 -20.56 44.74
CA LYS A 2 2.04 -19.60 44.17
C LYS A 2 2.55 -19.93 42.75
N LYS A 3 2.32 -21.15 42.25
CA LYS A 3 2.86 -21.61 40.95
C LYS A 3 2.03 -21.18 39.74
N GLN A 4 0.71 -20.99 39.90
CA GLN A 4 -0.17 -20.55 38.82
C GLN A 4 0.07 -19.07 38.47
N THR A 5 0.33 -18.21 39.45
CA THR A 5 0.56 -16.77 39.23
C THR A 5 1.82 -16.48 38.42
N VAL A 6 2.85 -17.32 38.53
CA VAL A 6 4.10 -17.19 37.75
C VAL A 6 3.89 -17.61 36.29
N LEU A 7 3.05 -18.62 36.04
CA LEU A 7 2.73 -19.08 34.68
C LEU A 7 1.93 -18.01 33.91
N TRP A 8 0.99 -17.35 34.58
CA TRP A 8 0.19 -16.27 33.98
C TRP A 8 1.03 -15.01 33.69
N MET A 9 2.00 -14.67 34.56
CA MET A 9 2.98 -13.61 34.29
C MET A 9 3.87 -13.92 33.08
N ALA A 10 4.35 -15.16 32.94
CA ALA A 10 5.19 -15.56 31.81
C ALA A 10 4.44 -15.50 30.46
N VAL A 11 3.16 -15.88 30.44
CA VAL A 11 2.30 -15.79 29.25
C VAL A 11 2.01 -14.33 28.89
N LEU A 12 1.83 -13.44 29.86
CA LEU A 12 1.62 -12.01 29.61
C LEU A 12 2.86 -11.33 29.01
N LEU A 13 4.07 -11.74 29.43
CA LEU A 13 5.33 -11.21 28.91
C LEU A 13 5.61 -11.69 27.48
N LEU A 14 5.29 -12.94 27.13
CA LEU A 14 5.45 -13.49 25.77
C LEU A 14 4.51 -12.86 24.73
N ALA A 15 3.36 -12.32 25.15
CA ALA A 15 2.41 -11.65 24.26
C ALA A 15 2.86 -10.25 23.81
N THR A 16 3.87 -9.65 24.47
CA THR A 16 4.37 -8.31 24.09
C THR A 16 5.36 -8.32 22.92
N TRP A 17 5.72 -9.51 22.42
CA TRP A 17 6.73 -9.66 21.36
C TRP A 17 6.18 -9.87 19.95
N VAL A 18 4.86 -9.93 19.77
CA VAL A 18 4.25 -10.16 18.44
C VAL A 18 3.32 -9.01 18.06
N ALA A 19 3.87 -7.80 18.02
CA ALA A 19 3.27 -6.67 17.30
C ALA A 19 4.34 -5.65 16.91
N HIS A 20 5.49 -6.10 16.40
CA HIS A 20 6.20 -5.26 15.44
C HIS A 20 5.33 -5.28 14.20
N GLY A 21 4.47 -4.27 14.05
CA GLY A 21 3.74 -4.04 12.82
C GLY A 21 4.72 -4.19 11.67
N GLN A 22 4.41 -5.07 10.73
CA GLN A 22 5.10 -5.09 9.45
C GLN A 22 4.72 -3.81 8.69
N THR A 23 5.23 -2.67 9.14
CA THR A 23 5.32 -1.46 8.35
C THR A 23 6.40 -1.72 7.31
N THR A 24 6.01 -2.34 6.21
CA THR A 24 6.86 -2.40 5.03
C THR A 24 6.97 -0.98 4.49
N TYR A 25 8.08 -0.30 4.80
CA TYR A 25 8.38 1.02 4.27
C TYR A 25 8.79 0.89 2.80
N PRO A 26 8.42 1.85 1.93
CA PRO A 26 8.90 1.84 0.56
C PRO A 26 10.43 1.90 0.58
N MET A 27 11.06 1.05 -0.23
CA MET A 27 12.52 0.93 -0.31
C MET A 27 13.05 1.54 -1.60
N SER A 28 12.18 1.82 -2.57
CA SER A 28 12.56 2.39 -3.87
C SER A 28 11.64 3.50 -4.35
N LEU A 29 12.20 4.39 -5.17
CA LEU A 29 11.53 5.34 -6.03
C LEU A 29 11.53 4.76 -7.47
N VAL A 30 10.35 4.57 -8.03
CA VAL A 30 10.16 4.15 -9.42
C VAL A 30 9.80 5.37 -10.25
N VAL A 31 10.52 5.58 -11.35
CA VAL A 31 10.29 6.64 -12.34
C VAL A 31 9.89 5.96 -13.64
N GLU A 32 8.66 6.18 -14.09
CA GLU A 32 8.12 5.62 -15.33
C GLU A 32 8.10 6.68 -16.42
N GLY A 33 8.72 6.35 -17.56
CA GLY A 33 8.74 7.17 -18.77
C GLY A 33 7.44 7.12 -19.56
N GLN A 34 7.39 7.82 -20.71
CA GLN A 34 6.26 7.76 -21.65
C GLN A 34 6.12 6.39 -22.34
N ALA A 35 7.23 5.66 -22.49
CA ALA A 35 7.22 4.28 -22.94
C ALA A 35 7.22 3.32 -21.73
N PRO A 36 6.37 2.27 -21.69
CA PRO A 36 6.31 1.31 -20.57
C PRO A 36 7.63 0.57 -20.29
N ALA A 37 8.53 0.50 -21.27
CA ALA A 37 9.86 -0.11 -21.15
C ALA A 37 10.89 0.82 -20.46
N GLU A 38 10.60 2.11 -20.30
CA GLU A 38 11.48 3.09 -19.66
C GLU A 38 11.12 3.27 -18.18
N ARG A 39 11.19 2.18 -17.43
CA ARG A 39 11.03 2.21 -15.98
C ARG A 39 12.39 2.18 -15.31
N GLU A 40 12.67 3.18 -14.49
CA GLU A 40 13.88 3.27 -13.68
C GLU A 40 13.52 3.07 -12.22
N VAL A 41 14.27 2.22 -11.51
CA VAL A 41 14.04 1.91 -10.10
C VAL A 41 15.27 2.33 -9.31
N VAL A 42 15.08 3.22 -8.34
CA VAL A 42 16.16 3.79 -7.51
C VAL A 42 15.91 3.42 -6.06
N GLU A 43 16.88 2.82 -5.38
CA GLU A 43 16.75 2.60 -3.93
C GLU A 43 16.74 3.92 -3.17
N LEU A 44 15.82 4.07 -2.21
CA LEU A 44 15.74 5.27 -1.38
C LEU A 44 16.97 5.42 -0.49
N SER A 45 17.61 4.32 -0.09
CA SER A 45 18.87 4.31 0.66
C SER A 45 20.01 4.99 -0.11
N LYS A 46 19.95 4.98 -1.45
CA LYS A 46 20.95 5.56 -2.35
C LYS A 46 20.69 7.03 -2.67
N ILE A 47 19.54 7.59 -2.27
CA ILE A 47 19.17 8.97 -2.53
C ILE A 47 19.42 9.81 -1.28
N SER A 48 20.24 10.85 -1.40
CA SER A 48 20.42 11.85 -0.34
C SER A 48 19.38 12.96 -0.43
N LYS A 49 19.00 13.36 -1.65
CA LYS A 49 18.06 14.46 -1.89
C LYS A 49 17.36 14.31 -3.23
N VAL A 50 16.11 14.77 -3.29
CA VAL A 50 15.36 14.98 -4.54
C VAL A 50 15.11 16.47 -4.72
N THR A 51 15.42 17.00 -5.89
CA THR A 51 15.14 18.40 -6.26
C THR A 51 14.48 18.49 -7.62
N PHE A 52 13.70 19.56 -7.82
CA PHE A 52 13.02 19.84 -9.08
C PHE A 52 13.46 21.22 -9.56
N SER A 53 14.10 21.29 -10.72
CA SER A 53 14.60 22.53 -11.29
C SER A 53 14.78 22.40 -12.80
N GLU A 54 14.61 23.49 -13.53
CA GLU A 54 14.88 23.55 -14.99
C GLU A 54 14.13 22.47 -15.80
N GLY A 55 12.91 22.12 -15.39
CA GLY A 55 12.11 21.08 -16.06
C GLY A 55 12.64 19.66 -15.86
N LYS A 56 13.48 19.42 -14.84
CA LYS A 56 14.05 18.11 -14.50
C LYS A 56 13.81 17.78 -13.03
N MET A 57 13.68 16.49 -12.74
CA MET A 57 13.86 15.92 -11.42
C MET A 57 15.32 15.46 -11.30
N LEU A 58 15.98 15.87 -10.22
CA LEU A 58 17.36 15.53 -9.91
C LEU A 58 17.39 14.74 -8.61
N LEU A 59 18.02 13.58 -8.64
CA LEU A 59 18.33 12.74 -7.50
C LEU A 59 19.81 12.92 -7.18
N LEU A 60 20.11 13.43 -5.99
CA LEU A 60 21.47 13.44 -5.48
C LEU A 60 21.76 12.11 -4.82
N ALA A 61 22.90 11.51 -5.18
CA ALA A 61 23.34 10.26 -4.58
C ALA A 61 23.73 10.47 -3.11
N LYS A 62 23.50 9.45 -2.30
CA LYS A 62 24.08 9.31 -0.97
C LYS A 62 25.37 8.51 -1.09
N ASP A 63 26.43 8.93 -0.40
CA ASP A 63 27.72 8.21 -0.33
C ASP A 63 28.31 7.84 -1.70
N ASN A 64 28.11 8.70 -2.71
CA ASN A 64 28.51 8.48 -4.12
C ASN A 64 27.90 7.22 -4.76
N ALA A 65 26.72 6.78 -4.31
CA ALA A 65 26.00 5.68 -4.93
C ALA A 65 25.70 5.95 -6.41
N GLU A 66 25.81 4.90 -7.23
CA GLU A 66 25.39 4.98 -8.63
C GLU A 66 23.88 5.11 -8.74
N LEU A 67 23.44 6.09 -9.54
CA LEU A 67 22.03 6.34 -9.84
C LEU A 67 21.77 6.15 -11.34
N PRO A 68 20.62 5.57 -11.72
CA PRO A 68 20.27 5.43 -13.13
C PRO A 68 20.16 6.81 -13.80
N LYS A 69 20.61 6.88 -15.05
CA LYS A 69 20.71 8.13 -15.83
C LYS A 69 21.46 9.25 -15.09
N GLY A 70 22.38 8.90 -14.18
CA GLY A 70 23.11 9.85 -13.34
C GLY A 70 22.22 10.62 -12.35
N GLY A 71 21.02 10.12 -12.06
CA GLY A 71 20.04 10.79 -11.19
C GLY A 71 19.28 11.93 -11.88
N VAL A 72 19.36 12.07 -13.19
CA VAL A 72 18.71 13.17 -13.94
C VAL A 72 17.54 12.64 -14.76
N PHE A 73 16.35 13.18 -14.51
CA PHE A 73 15.12 12.76 -15.17
C PHE A 73 14.37 13.99 -15.73
N PRO A 74 14.23 14.14 -17.06
CA PRO A 74 13.44 15.22 -17.65
C PRO A 74 11.94 15.06 -17.30
N LEU A 75 11.31 16.09 -16.73
CA LEU A 75 9.92 16.00 -16.29
C LEU A 75 8.94 15.73 -17.44
N LYS A 76 9.26 16.19 -18.66
CA LYS A 76 8.45 15.94 -19.85
C LYS A 76 8.40 14.47 -20.26
N GLU A 77 9.41 13.71 -19.88
CA GLU A 77 9.53 12.29 -20.20
C GLU A 77 8.94 11.41 -19.09
N ILE A 78 8.72 11.96 -17.89
CA ILE A 78 8.14 11.22 -16.75
C ILE A 78 6.62 11.20 -16.89
N THR A 79 6.06 10.00 -16.96
CA THR A 79 4.61 9.76 -16.85
C THR A 79 4.19 9.62 -15.39
N LYS A 80 5.02 8.96 -14.58
CA LYS A 80 4.66 8.65 -13.18
C LYS A 80 5.88 8.46 -12.28
N CYS A 81 5.77 8.89 -11.02
CA CYS A 81 6.72 8.57 -9.95
C CYS A 81 6.00 7.87 -8.79
N LEU A 82 6.58 6.80 -8.26
CA LEU A 82 5.98 5.99 -7.19
C LEU A 82 7.02 5.56 -6.17
N PHE A 83 6.68 5.64 -4.88
CA PHE A 83 7.43 4.96 -3.84
C PHE A 83 6.93 3.52 -3.73
N SER A 84 7.83 2.53 -3.85
CA SER A 84 7.47 1.11 -3.87
C SER A 84 8.08 0.31 -2.73
N THR A 85 7.27 -0.60 -2.19
CA THR A 85 7.65 -1.65 -1.24
C THR A 85 7.97 -2.98 -1.94
N GLN A 86 7.68 -3.10 -3.25
CA GLN A 86 7.74 -4.36 -4.00
C GLN A 86 8.91 -4.44 -5.00
N TYR A 87 9.36 -3.31 -5.55
CA TYR A 87 10.40 -3.31 -6.57
C TYR A 87 11.79 -3.21 -5.93
N ALA A 88 12.42 -4.37 -5.73
CA ALA A 88 13.85 -4.46 -5.47
C ALA A 88 14.63 -4.02 -6.74
N PRO A 89 15.76 -3.34 -6.58
CA PRO A 89 16.57 -2.83 -7.68
C PRO A 89 17.21 -4.01 -8.42
N THR A 90 17.13 -3.95 -9.75
CA THR A 90 17.60 -4.95 -10.72
C THR A 90 16.83 -6.29 -10.73
N GLY A 91 16.05 -6.47 -11.79
CA GLY A 91 15.72 -7.79 -12.34
C GLY A 91 14.25 -8.18 -12.37
N ILE A 92 13.78 -8.44 -13.60
CA ILE A 92 12.70 -9.36 -13.99
C ILE A 92 11.29 -8.73 -14.07
N LEU A 93 10.83 -8.40 -15.29
CA LEU A 93 10.32 -9.21 -16.43
C LEU A 93 8.82 -9.49 -16.27
N SER A 94 8.06 -8.90 -17.19
CA SER A 94 6.61 -9.06 -17.42
C SER A 94 5.66 -8.37 -16.42
N PRO A 95 4.51 -7.86 -16.92
CA PRO A 95 3.52 -7.23 -16.07
C PRO A 95 3.01 -8.25 -15.05
N LEU A 96 2.97 -7.83 -13.78
CA LEU A 96 2.08 -8.45 -12.81
C LEU A 96 0.70 -8.41 -13.47
N VAL A 97 0.14 -9.58 -13.78
CA VAL A 97 -1.26 -9.71 -14.20
C VAL A 97 -2.05 -8.89 -13.18
N ALA A 98 -2.70 -7.83 -13.66
CA ALA A 98 -3.49 -6.99 -12.78
C ALA A 98 -4.43 -7.92 -11.99
N PRO A 99 -4.39 -7.91 -10.64
CA PRO A 99 -5.46 -8.53 -9.89
C PRO A 99 -6.74 -7.95 -10.46
N GLY A 100 -7.72 -8.80 -10.80
CA GLY A 100 -8.98 -8.37 -11.41
C GLY A 100 -9.48 -7.10 -10.74
N LEU A 101 -9.89 -6.11 -11.54
CA LEU A 101 -10.26 -4.78 -11.05
C LEU A 101 -11.25 -4.92 -9.88
N ILE A 102 -10.79 -4.63 -8.66
CA ILE A 102 -11.66 -4.67 -7.48
C ILE A 102 -12.58 -3.46 -7.56
N THR A 103 -13.89 -3.72 -7.62
CA THR A 103 -14.93 -2.69 -7.63
C THR A 103 -15.86 -2.88 -6.43
N TRP A 104 -16.85 -2.01 -6.31
CA TRP A 104 -17.85 -2.12 -5.27
C TRP A 104 -19.25 -1.97 -5.84
N ARG A 105 -20.19 -2.67 -5.22
CA ARG A 105 -21.62 -2.53 -5.44
C ARG A 105 -22.28 -2.17 -4.12
N ASP A 106 -23.02 -1.08 -4.15
CA ASP A 106 -23.78 -0.55 -3.03
C ASP A 106 -25.20 -1.13 -3.05
N THR A 107 -25.67 -1.52 -1.87
CA THR A 107 -27.09 -1.53 -1.51
C THR A 107 -27.31 -0.46 -0.44
N GLU A 108 -28.55 -0.02 -0.25
CA GLU A 108 -28.89 1.06 0.71
C GLU A 108 -28.33 0.84 2.13
N GLU A 109 -28.04 -0.41 2.50
CA GLU A 109 -27.57 -0.80 3.84
C GLU A 109 -26.18 -1.47 3.86
N ALA A 110 -25.66 -1.89 2.71
CA ALA A 110 -24.43 -2.69 2.66
C ALA A 110 -23.61 -2.46 1.38
N LEU A 111 -22.30 -2.60 1.52
CA LEU A 111 -21.35 -2.58 0.43
C LEU A 111 -20.85 -4.00 0.15
N TYR A 112 -20.84 -4.38 -1.12
CA TYR A 112 -20.23 -5.61 -1.61
C TYR A 112 -18.98 -5.28 -2.41
N LEU A 113 -17.90 -5.99 -2.11
CA LEU A 113 -16.65 -5.90 -2.86
C LEU A 113 -16.66 -6.96 -3.97
N GLU A 114 -16.46 -6.51 -5.21
CA GLU A 114 -16.48 -7.37 -6.40
C GLU A 114 -15.06 -7.50 -6.97
N GLY A 115 -14.78 -8.60 -7.68
CA GLY A 115 -13.44 -8.91 -8.21
C GLY A 115 -12.47 -9.53 -7.21
N LEU A 116 -12.93 -9.88 -6.01
CA LEU A 116 -12.16 -10.65 -5.02
C LEU A 116 -12.13 -12.14 -5.37
N ASP A 117 -11.00 -12.78 -5.08
CA ASP A 117 -10.84 -14.23 -5.21
C ASP A 117 -11.64 -14.95 -4.12
N ALA A 118 -12.54 -15.86 -4.52
CA ALA A 118 -13.43 -16.55 -3.60
C ALA A 118 -12.72 -17.58 -2.71
N ASP A 119 -11.55 -18.06 -3.12
CA ASP A 119 -10.78 -19.09 -2.42
C ASP A 119 -9.80 -18.48 -1.41
N LEU A 120 -9.65 -17.15 -1.41
CA LEU A 120 -8.73 -16.41 -0.54
C LEU A 120 -9.44 -15.61 0.54
N LEU A 121 -8.74 -15.41 1.65
CA LEU A 121 -9.11 -14.44 2.67
C LEU A 121 -8.36 -13.14 2.41
N HIS A 122 -9.08 -12.03 2.46
CA HIS A 122 -8.56 -10.70 2.17
C HIS A 122 -8.46 -9.87 3.44
N SER A 123 -7.47 -8.99 3.50
CA SER A 123 -7.41 -7.97 4.54
C SER A 123 -8.08 -6.71 4.00
N VAL A 124 -9.19 -6.29 4.62
CA VAL A 124 -9.97 -5.11 4.22
C VAL A 124 -10.00 -4.12 5.36
N ALA A 125 -9.67 -2.86 5.09
CA ALA A 125 -9.82 -1.77 6.04
C ALA A 125 -10.58 -0.61 5.38
N VAL A 126 -11.50 0.00 6.13
CA VAL A 126 -12.30 1.15 5.67
C VAL A 126 -11.90 2.36 6.49
N TYR A 127 -11.66 3.46 5.81
CA TYR A 127 -11.31 4.75 6.39
C TYR A 127 -12.27 5.83 5.93
N ALA A 128 -12.63 6.74 6.82
CA ALA A 128 -13.28 7.99 6.43
C ALA A 128 -12.27 8.92 5.75
N ALA A 129 -12.76 9.93 5.03
CA ALA A 129 -11.91 10.92 4.35
C ALA A 129 -10.94 11.68 5.27
N ASN A 130 -11.25 11.77 6.57
CA ASN A 130 -10.36 12.37 7.59
C ASN A 130 -9.27 11.41 8.09
N GLY A 131 -9.19 10.18 7.56
CA GLY A 131 -8.23 9.15 7.96
C GLY A 131 -8.66 8.28 9.14
N ALA A 132 -9.82 8.52 9.75
CA ALA A 132 -10.32 7.68 10.84
C ALA A 132 -10.69 6.28 10.32
N THR A 133 -10.24 5.23 11.00
CA THR A 133 -10.64 3.85 10.70
C THR A 133 -12.09 3.63 11.11
N ILE A 134 -12.92 3.24 10.14
CA ILE A 134 -14.35 2.95 10.31
C ILE A 134 -14.56 1.46 10.60
N ALA A 135 -13.85 0.60 9.87
CA ALA A 135 -13.96 -0.84 10.03
C ALA A 135 -12.67 -1.53 9.58
N SER A 136 -12.39 -2.71 10.14
CA SER A 136 -11.26 -3.56 9.76
C SER A 136 -11.67 -5.02 9.80
N TYR A 137 -11.41 -5.73 8.69
CA TYR A 137 -11.73 -7.13 8.46
C TYR A 137 -10.43 -7.85 8.03
N PRO A 138 -9.66 -8.42 8.97
CA PRO A 138 -8.38 -9.06 8.65
C PRO A 138 -8.53 -10.40 7.90
N ARG A 139 -9.75 -10.96 7.86
CA ARG A 139 -10.07 -12.25 7.21
C ARG A 139 -11.39 -12.15 6.44
N PHE A 140 -11.51 -11.14 5.59
CA PHE A 140 -12.70 -10.90 4.78
C PHE A 140 -12.83 -11.96 3.67
N LYS A 141 -14.03 -12.52 3.51
CA LYS A 141 -14.34 -13.49 2.46
C LYS A 141 -15.08 -12.79 1.32
N ALA A 142 -14.71 -13.08 0.07
CA ALA A 142 -15.41 -12.55 -1.10
C ALA A 142 -16.93 -12.80 -1.03
N GLY A 143 -17.72 -11.82 -1.47
CA GLY A 143 -19.19 -11.84 -1.39
C GLY A 143 -19.80 -11.52 -0.02
N SER A 144 -18.99 -11.36 1.03
CA SER A 144 -19.49 -10.92 2.33
C SER A 144 -19.94 -9.45 2.28
N PRO A 145 -21.04 -9.07 2.96
CA PRO A 145 -21.46 -7.68 3.03
C PRO A 145 -20.64 -6.89 4.07
N ILE A 146 -20.35 -5.63 3.77
CA ILE A 146 -19.88 -4.64 4.72
C ILE A 146 -21.07 -3.72 5.04
N SER A 147 -21.59 -3.78 6.27
CA SER A 147 -22.71 -2.91 6.65
C SER A 147 -22.30 -1.44 6.62
N THR A 148 -23.06 -0.61 5.91
CA THR A 148 -22.84 0.84 5.82
C THR A 148 -23.87 1.63 6.62
N VAL A 149 -24.85 0.98 7.27
CA VAL A 149 -25.99 1.62 7.95
C VAL A 149 -25.58 2.77 8.87
N GLN A 150 -24.54 2.57 9.68
CA GLN A 150 -24.10 3.57 10.67
C GLN A 150 -23.15 4.64 10.10
N TRP A 151 -22.80 4.56 8.82
CA TRP A 151 -21.88 5.48 8.19
C TRP A 151 -22.61 6.76 7.79
N ALA A 152 -22.05 7.91 8.10
CA ALA A 152 -22.59 9.18 7.60
C ALA A 152 -22.42 9.29 6.08
N PRO A 153 -23.25 10.07 5.37
CA PRO A 153 -22.99 10.43 3.98
C PRO A 153 -21.60 11.04 3.81
N GLY A 154 -20.87 10.65 2.77
CA GLY A 154 -19.49 11.10 2.57
C GLY A 154 -18.61 10.15 1.76
N VAL A 155 -17.32 10.51 1.69
CA VAL A 155 -16.30 9.73 0.97
C VAL A 155 -15.56 8.81 1.93
N TYR A 156 -15.42 7.56 1.52
CA TYR A 156 -14.70 6.51 2.24
C TYR A 156 -13.61 5.93 1.34
N LEU A 157 -12.48 5.57 1.94
CA LEU A 157 -11.38 4.87 1.31
C LEU A 157 -11.35 3.43 1.83
N ILE A 158 -11.34 2.47 0.91
CA ILE A 158 -11.32 1.06 1.26
C ILE A 158 -10.00 0.48 0.75
N LEU A 159 -9.19 -0.03 1.67
CA LEU A 159 -7.90 -0.65 1.40
C LEU A 159 -8.07 -2.17 1.42
N ILE A 160 -7.75 -2.84 0.32
CA ILE A 160 -7.90 -4.30 0.14
C ILE A 160 -6.64 -4.82 -0.55
N ASN A 161 -5.88 -5.71 0.10
CA ASN A 161 -4.67 -6.32 -0.49
C ASN A 161 -3.75 -5.31 -1.22
N ASN A 162 -3.48 -4.17 -0.57
CA ASN A 162 -2.70 -3.03 -1.09
C ASN A 162 -3.34 -2.22 -2.24
N GLN A 163 -4.58 -2.51 -2.65
CA GLN A 163 -5.37 -1.65 -3.55
C GLN A 163 -6.28 -0.73 -2.74
N THR A 164 -6.39 0.52 -3.15
CA THR A 164 -7.32 1.49 -2.55
C THR A 164 -8.44 1.79 -3.53
N ILE A 165 -9.68 1.65 -3.07
CA ILE A 165 -10.87 2.05 -3.83
C ILE A 165 -11.64 3.14 -3.09
N LYS A 166 -12.25 4.04 -3.84
CA LYS A 166 -13.08 5.14 -3.31
C LYS A 166 -14.54 4.73 -3.34
N TYR A 167 -15.21 4.81 -2.19
CA TYR A 167 -16.67 4.67 -2.06
C TYR A 167 -17.28 6.02 -1.68
N ILE A 168 -18.42 6.37 -2.26
CA ILE A 168 -19.16 7.59 -1.93
C ILE A 168 -20.54 7.16 -1.44
N LYS A 169 -20.79 7.32 -0.14
CA LYS A 169 -22.12 7.13 0.43
C LYS A 169 -22.95 8.39 0.21
N LYS A 170 -24.10 8.22 -0.43
CA LYS A 170 -25.07 9.30 -0.65
C LYS A 170 -25.87 9.59 0.62
#